data_AF-A0A9C8AJE8-F1
#
_entry.id   AF-A0A9C8AJE8-F1
#
_cell.length_a   1.000
_cell.length_b   1.000
_cell.length_c   1.000
_cell.angle_alpha   90.00
_cell.angle_beta   90.00
_cell.angle_gamma   90.00
#
_symmetry.space_group_name_H-M   'P 1'
#
loop_
_entity.id
_entity.type
_entity.pdbx_description
1 polymer ?
#
loop_
_entity_poly.entity_id
_entity_poly.type
_entity_poly.pdbx_seq_one_letter_code
_entity_poly.pdbx_strand_id
1 'polypeptide(L)'
;MGFIRRWSRWVKHSILRVSWDFPWFGPVISTVVIAMLVNLFYDWLLELGGLGGAFVAIMAMAATAVVFAGSYYVFTRRKYRPGEVEGKGKPYKRKGLIVLVSNPDTVRKAMEYHQDTLAYCWLITTKEVEKRGTVDRIKSLATPQVHFEERRLEDEYDAEECYQVIRGILQHDLERFGLTPEEVICDITGGTKPMTMGMILACVEKGYPVEHVPAVYDEELKALRPLEPFEIRYEIHPAEPTRIEKE
;
A
#
# COMPACT_ATOMS: atom_id res chain seq x y z
N MET A 1 -47.45 16.42 -10.41
CA MET A 1 -46.29 15.89 -9.63
C MET A 1 -45.14 15.28 -10.44
N GLY A 2 -45.27 15.02 -11.75
CA GLY A 2 -44.21 14.37 -12.55
C GLY A 2 -43.04 15.26 -13.01
N PHE A 3 -43.24 16.58 -13.10
CA PHE A 3 -42.24 17.52 -13.64
C PHE A 3 -41.08 17.80 -12.67
N ILE A 4 -41.39 18.07 -11.41
CA ILE A 4 -40.39 18.36 -10.35
C ILE A 4 -39.44 17.16 -10.14
N ARG A 5 -39.98 15.95 -10.19
CA ARG A 5 -39.21 14.70 -10.00
C ARG A 5 -38.35 14.33 -11.21
N ARG A 6 -38.65 14.87 -12.40
CA ARG A 6 -37.87 14.72 -13.63
C ARG A 6 -36.78 15.78 -13.72
N TRP A 7 -37.09 17.01 -13.32
CA TRP A 7 -36.14 18.12 -13.22
C TRP A 7 -35.04 17.86 -12.19
N SER A 8 -35.39 17.36 -11.00
CA SER A 8 -34.43 16.97 -9.97
C SER A 8 -33.42 15.91 -10.44
N ARG A 9 -33.86 14.95 -11.26
CA ARG A 9 -32.99 13.90 -11.80
C ARG A 9 -32.04 14.42 -12.87
N TRP A 10 -32.52 15.32 -13.73
CA TRP A 10 -31.73 15.90 -14.83
C TRP A 10 -30.65 16.86 -14.29
N VAL A 11 -31.01 17.71 -13.33
CA VAL A 11 -30.07 18.64 -12.68
C VAL A 11 -29.00 17.89 -11.88
N LYS A 12 -29.38 16.85 -11.11
CA LYS A 12 -28.40 16.04 -10.37
C LYS A 12 -27.42 15.31 -11.29
N HIS A 13 -27.88 14.75 -12.40
CA HIS A 13 -27.00 14.00 -13.30
C HIS A 13 -26.01 14.87 -14.07
N SER A 14 -26.40 16.09 -14.47
CA SER A 14 -25.52 17.00 -15.21
C SER A 14 -24.49 17.67 -14.29
N ILE A 15 -24.88 18.06 -13.07
CA ILE A 15 -23.97 18.72 -12.12
C ILE A 15 -22.94 17.73 -11.57
N LEU A 16 -23.36 16.49 -11.23
CA LEU A 16 -22.44 15.47 -10.69
C LEU A 16 -21.42 14.98 -11.72
N ARG A 17 -21.76 15.02 -13.02
CA ARG A 17 -20.84 14.58 -14.08
C ARG A 17 -19.78 15.65 -14.36
N VAL A 18 -20.17 16.93 -14.42
CA VAL A 18 -19.24 18.04 -14.62
C VAL A 18 -18.27 18.22 -13.44
N SER A 19 -18.69 17.92 -12.20
CA SER A 19 -17.80 17.97 -11.03
C SER A 19 -16.75 16.86 -10.99
N TRP A 20 -16.93 15.77 -11.76
CA TRP A 20 -16.00 14.64 -11.78
C TRP A 20 -14.93 14.75 -12.87
N ASP A 21 -15.26 15.38 -14.00
CA ASP A 21 -14.36 15.46 -15.16
C ASP A 21 -13.32 16.59 -15.08
N PHE A 22 -13.47 17.52 -14.13
CA PHE A 22 -12.53 18.62 -13.91
C PHE A 22 -12.02 18.63 -12.46
N PRO A 23 -10.87 17.99 -12.16
CA PRO A 23 -10.34 17.87 -10.79
C PRO A 23 -10.02 19.21 -10.12
N TRP A 24 -9.94 20.31 -10.89
CA TRP A 24 -9.74 21.67 -10.39
C TRP A 24 -11.04 22.41 -10.02
N PHE A 25 -12.21 21.91 -10.45
CA PHE A 25 -13.50 22.58 -10.23
C PHE A 25 -13.92 22.56 -8.74
N GLY A 26 -13.65 21.45 -8.05
CA GLY A 26 -13.86 21.31 -6.60
C GLY A 26 -13.05 22.32 -5.79
N PRO A 27 -11.72 22.40 -5.98
CA PRO A 27 -10.88 23.42 -5.36
C PRO A 27 -11.34 24.85 -5.63
N VAL A 28 -11.64 25.21 -6.89
CA VAL A 28 -12.04 26.60 -7.23
C VAL A 28 -13.36 26.99 -6.56
N ILE A 29 -14.39 26.15 -6.62
CA ILE A 29 -15.65 26.41 -5.93
C ILE A 29 -15.45 26.50 -4.42
N SER A 30 -14.61 25.62 -3.86
CA SER A 30 -14.30 25.65 -2.43
C SER A 30 -13.62 26.96 -2.04
N THR A 31 -12.64 27.43 -2.82
CA THR A 31 -11.96 28.70 -2.57
C THR A 31 -12.92 29.89 -2.63
N VAL A 32 -13.83 29.92 -3.62
CA VAL A 32 -14.82 31.01 -3.75
C VAL A 32 -15.81 31.00 -2.59
N VAL A 33 -16.35 29.83 -2.23
CA VAL A 33 -17.29 29.68 -1.11
C VAL A 33 -16.61 30.05 0.22
N ILE A 34 -15.37 29.61 0.42
CA ILE A 34 -14.59 29.97 1.61
C ILE A 34 -14.33 31.48 1.65
N ALA A 35 -13.92 32.10 0.55
CA ALA A 35 -13.69 33.54 0.49
C ALA A 35 -14.97 34.34 0.80
N MET A 36 -16.12 33.90 0.28
CA MET A 36 -17.42 34.52 0.58
C MET A 36 -17.80 34.35 2.05
N LEU A 37 -17.59 33.16 2.63
CA LEU A 37 -17.85 32.91 4.04
C LEU A 37 -16.93 33.73 4.94
N VAL A 38 -15.65 33.84 4.60
CA VAL A 38 -14.67 34.66 5.35
C VAL A 38 -15.08 36.13 5.33
N ASN A 39 -15.47 36.66 4.16
CA ASN A 39 -15.93 38.04 4.07
C ASN A 39 -17.23 38.29 4.86
N LEU A 40 -18.21 37.38 4.75
CA LEU A 40 -19.45 37.48 5.52
C LEU A 40 -19.18 37.44 7.04
N PHE A 41 -18.25 36.58 7.46
CA PHE A 41 -17.87 36.46 8.86
C PHE A 41 -17.10 37.69 9.33
N TYR A 42 -16.25 38.27 8.49
CA TYR A 42 -15.45 39.47 8.76
C TYR A 42 -16.35 40.69 9.01
N ASP A 43 -17.32 40.93 8.12
CA ASP A 43 -18.26 42.05 8.24
C ASP A 43 -19.09 41.95 9.52
N TRP A 44 -19.60 40.74 9.82
CA TRP A 44 -20.35 40.47 11.06
C TRP A 44 -19.50 40.68 12.32
N LEU A 45 -18.21 40.36 12.28
CA LEU A 45 -17.30 40.51 13.41
C LEU A 45 -16.88 41.97 13.66
N LEU A 46 -16.70 42.73 12.58
CA LEU A 46 -16.45 44.17 12.68
C LEU A 46 -17.64 44.92 13.28
N GLU A 47 -18.85 44.51 12.93
CA GLU A 47 -20.09 45.11 13.44
C GLU A 47 -20.30 44.85 14.95
N LEU A 48 -19.84 43.69 15.45
CA LEU A 48 -20.03 43.27 16.85
C LEU A 48 -18.97 43.79 17.83
N GLY A 49 -17.76 44.16 17.39
CA GLY A 49 -16.65 44.43 18.33
C GLY A 49 -15.51 45.34 17.86
N GLY A 50 -15.59 45.95 16.68
CA GLY A 50 -14.53 46.80 16.14
C GLY A 50 -13.17 46.09 16.02
N LEU A 51 -12.06 46.84 16.14
CA LEU A 51 -10.70 46.29 16.01
C LEU A 51 -10.40 45.18 17.04
N GLY A 52 -10.97 45.25 18.24
CA GLY A 52 -10.81 44.22 19.27
C GLY A 52 -11.44 42.88 18.87
N GLY A 53 -12.62 42.92 18.26
CA GLY A 53 -13.29 41.73 17.72
C GLY A 53 -12.45 41.05 16.64
N ALA A 54 -11.88 41.83 15.71
CA ALA A 54 -11.05 41.30 14.63
C ALA A 54 -9.81 40.55 15.16
N PHE A 55 -9.12 41.07 16.19
CA PHE A 55 -8.00 40.37 16.82
C PHE A 55 -8.41 39.04 17.46
N VAL A 56 -9.55 39.01 18.17
CA VAL A 56 -10.07 37.78 18.79
C VAL A 56 -10.41 36.73 17.73
N ALA A 57 -11.01 37.12 16.61
CA ALA A 57 -11.32 36.21 15.51
C ALA A 57 -10.07 35.62 14.84
N ILE A 58 -9.05 36.45 14.59
CA ILE A 58 -7.78 35.99 14.02
C ILE A 58 -7.12 34.97 14.95
N MET A 59 -7.09 35.24 16.26
CA MET A 59 -6.56 34.31 17.25
C MET A 59 -7.37 33.01 17.33
N ALA A 60 -8.70 33.07 17.24
CA ALA A 60 -9.55 31.89 17.24
C ALA A 60 -9.35 31.04 15.97
N MET A 61 -9.21 31.66 14.80
CA MET A 61 -8.90 30.97 13.54
C MET A 61 -7.51 30.33 13.58
N ALA A 62 -6.50 31.05 14.08
CA ALA A 62 -5.15 30.50 14.23
C ALA A 62 -5.13 29.30 15.18
N ALA A 63 -5.81 29.41 16.32
CA ALA A 63 -5.96 28.30 17.26
C ALA A 63 -6.67 27.09 16.62
N THR A 64 -7.75 27.33 15.87
CA THR A 64 -8.48 26.27 15.16
C THR A 64 -7.60 25.61 14.10
N ALA A 65 -6.82 26.39 13.34
CA ALA A 65 -5.89 25.86 12.35
C ALA A 65 -4.78 25.02 12.99
N VAL A 66 -4.25 25.43 14.14
CA VAL A 66 -3.25 24.66 14.90
C VAL A 66 -3.85 23.37 15.44
N VAL A 67 -5.07 23.41 16.00
CA VAL A 67 -5.78 22.21 16.46
C VAL A 67 -6.07 21.27 15.30
N PHE A 68 -6.52 21.80 14.17
CA PHE A 68 -6.79 21.01 12.97
C PHE A 68 -5.49 20.37 12.42
N ALA A 69 -4.43 21.15 12.24
CA ALA A 69 -3.14 20.66 11.77
C ALA A 69 -2.53 19.63 12.74
N GLY A 70 -2.62 19.88 14.05
CA GLY A 70 -2.18 18.95 15.09
C GLY A 70 -2.99 17.66 15.07
N SER A 71 -4.33 17.75 14.99
CA SER A 71 -5.21 16.58 14.91
C SER A 71 -4.97 15.78 13.63
N TYR A 72 -4.79 16.44 12.48
CA TYR A 72 -4.49 15.81 11.21
C TYR A 72 -3.12 15.11 11.23
N TYR A 73 -2.09 15.78 11.75
CA TYR A 73 -0.75 15.21 11.92
C TYR A 73 -0.76 13.99 12.85
N VAL A 74 -1.46 14.09 13.98
CA VAL A 74 -1.60 12.99 14.93
C VAL A 74 -2.40 11.84 14.32
N PHE A 75 -3.50 12.12 13.61
CA PHE A 75 -4.34 11.10 12.99
C PHE A 75 -3.64 10.38 11.82
N THR A 76 -2.83 11.09 11.04
CA THR A 76 -2.05 10.51 9.94
C THR A 76 -0.85 9.71 10.45
N ARG A 77 -0.13 10.17 11.48
CA ARG A 77 0.95 9.39 12.11
C ARG A 77 0.46 8.19 12.92
N ARG A 78 -0.76 8.23 13.45
CA ARG A 78 -1.35 7.11 14.20
C ARG A 78 -1.78 5.94 13.31
N LYS A 79 -1.81 6.06 11.98
CA LYS A 79 -2.38 4.97 11.18
C LYS A 79 -1.57 3.67 11.18
N TYR A 80 -0.26 3.69 11.47
CA TYR A 80 0.55 2.46 11.46
C TYR A 80 1.67 2.53 12.49
N ARG A 81 1.50 1.81 13.61
CA ARG A 81 2.64 1.30 14.37
C ARG A 81 2.93 -0.09 13.80
N PRO A 82 4.14 -0.37 13.30
CA PRO A 82 4.52 -1.76 13.01
C PRO A 82 4.38 -2.53 14.32
N GLY A 83 3.54 -3.57 14.34
CA GLY A 83 3.39 -4.37 15.54
C GLY A 83 4.54 -5.36 15.69
N GLU A 84 4.43 -6.16 16.74
CA GLU A 84 5.51 -7.04 17.18
C GLU A 84 5.61 -8.28 16.26
N VAL A 85 6.84 -8.76 16.03
CA VAL A 85 7.07 -9.98 15.25
C VAL A 85 6.76 -11.18 16.16
N GLU A 86 5.60 -11.80 15.97
CA GLU A 86 5.12 -12.93 16.80
C GLU A 86 5.92 -14.23 16.60
N GLY A 87 6.74 -14.31 15.55
CA GLY A 87 7.65 -15.44 15.31
C GLY A 87 7.45 -16.12 13.95
N LYS A 88 7.78 -17.41 13.87
CA LYS A 88 7.77 -18.21 12.63
C LYS A 88 6.62 -19.20 12.63
N GLY A 89 5.82 -19.21 11.56
CA GLY A 89 4.75 -20.18 11.34
C GLY A 89 4.91 -20.91 10.00
N LYS A 90 4.14 -21.99 9.78
CA LYS A 90 3.99 -22.55 8.43
C LYS A 90 3.05 -21.65 7.63
N PRO A 91 3.40 -21.24 6.39
CA PRO A 91 2.52 -20.43 5.57
C PRO A 91 1.32 -21.26 5.13
N TYR A 92 0.15 -20.62 5.08
CA TYR A 92 -0.99 -21.19 4.37
C TYR A 92 -0.67 -21.31 2.88
N LYS A 93 -1.27 -22.28 2.20
CA LYS A 93 -1.14 -22.40 0.74
C LYS A 93 -1.90 -21.24 0.08
N ARG A 94 -1.24 -20.49 -0.81
CA ARG A 94 -1.77 -19.26 -1.41
C ARG A 94 -1.93 -19.44 -2.93
N LYS A 95 -2.80 -18.64 -3.54
CA LYS A 95 -3.05 -18.67 -4.99
C LYS A 95 -2.06 -17.80 -5.78
N GLY A 96 -1.57 -16.75 -5.14
CA GLY A 96 -0.55 -15.85 -5.68
C GLY A 96 0.76 -15.93 -4.91
N LEU A 97 1.86 -15.84 -5.63
CA LEU A 97 3.21 -15.77 -5.06
C LEU A 97 3.98 -14.63 -5.74
N ILE A 98 4.51 -13.69 -4.96
CA ILE A 98 5.38 -12.60 -5.47
C ILE A 98 6.80 -12.90 -5.01
N VAL A 99 7.73 -13.13 -5.95
CA VAL A 99 9.11 -13.53 -5.62
C VAL A 99 10.14 -12.53 -6.12
N LEU A 100 11.15 -12.28 -5.29
CA LEU A 100 12.39 -11.65 -5.74
C LEU A 100 13.27 -12.70 -6.42
N VAL A 101 13.52 -12.56 -7.72
CA VAL A 101 14.27 -13.58 -8.47
C VAL A 101 15.77 -13.43 -8.24
N SER A 102 16.42 -14.49 -7.76
CA SER A 102 17.90 -14.59 -7.76
C SER A 102 18.39 -16.03 -7.94
N ASN A 103 17.84 -16.97 -7.18
CA ASN A 103 18.15 -18.40 -7.26
C ASN A 103 16.91 -19.19 -7.71
N PRO A 104 16.97 -19.94 -8.84
CA PRO A 104 15.84 -20.73 -9.30
C PRO A 104 15.42 -21.85 -8.33
N ASP A 105 16.33 -22.37 -7.51
CA ASP A 105 16.02 -23.48 -6.60
C ASP A 105 15.17 -23.05 -5.41
N THR A 106 15.40 -21.85 -4.87
CA THR A 106 14.55 -21.30 -3.79
C THR A 106 13.17 -20.95 -4.30
N VAL A 107 13.08 -20.35 -5.49
CA VAL A 107 11.78 -20.04 -6.13
C VAL A 107 11.02 -21.32 -6.44
N ARG A 108 11.68 -22.34 -7.02
CA ARG A 108 11.07 -23.65 -7.23
C ARG A 108 10.52 -24.22 -5.92
N LYS A 109 11.28 -24.12 -4.83
CA LYS A 109 10.85 -24.67 -3.55
C LYS A 109 9.62 -23.95 -2.97
N ALA A 110 9.55 -22.63 -3.08
CA ALA A 110 8.36 -21.85 -2.73
C ALA A 110 7.15 -22.27 -3.59
N MET A 111 7.35 -22.41 -4.90
CA MET A 111 6.30 -22.84 -5.83
C MET A 111 5.80 -24.26 -5.55
N GLU A 112 6.70 -25.22 -5.30
CA GLU A 112 6.37 -26.60 -4.90
C GLU A 112 5.56 -26.63 -3.61
N TYR A 113 5.89 -25.75 -2.65
CA TYR A 113 5.08 -25.61 -1.46
C TYR A 113 3.66 -25.18 -1.85
N HIS A 114 3.49 -24.13 -2.66
CA HIS A 114 2.16 -23.62 -3.00
C HIS A 114 1.40 -24.36 -4.10
N GLN A 115 1.98 -25.39 -4.73
CA GLN A 115 1.52 -26.00 -5.99
C GLN A 115 0.03 -26.37 -6.06
N ASP A 116 -0.58 -26.78 -4.94
CA ASP A 116 -1.97 -27.24 -4.91
C ASP A 116 -2.97 -26.11 -5.12
N THR A 117 -2.56 -24.87 -4.80
CA THR A 117 -3.41 -23.67 -4.89
C THR A 117 -2.84 -22.61 -5.82
N LEU A 118 -1.54 -22.68 -6.13
CA LEU A 118 -0.83 -21.66 -6.89
C LEU A 118 -1.37 -21.56 -8.32
N ALA A 119 -1.85 -20.37 -8.67
CA ALA A 119 -2.36 -20.03 -10.00
C ALA A 119 -1.56 -18.88 -10.64
N TYR A 120 -0.99 -18.00 -9.83
CA TYR A 120 -0.30 -16.80 -10.30
C TYR A 120 1.06 -16.63 -9.60
N CYS A 121 2.09 -16.26 -10.38
CA CYS A 121 3.40 -15.96 -9.84
C CYS A 121 3.96 -14.68 -10.46
N TRP A 122 4.24 -13.69 -9.62
CA TRP A 122 4.92 -12.46 -10.02
C TRP A 122 6.42 -12.62 -9.80
N LEU A 123 7.19 -12.47 -10.88
CA LEU A 123 8.65 -12.57 -10.87
C LEU A 123 9.22 -11.15 -10.89
N ILE A 124 9.83 -10.73 -9.80
CA ILE A 124 10.54 -9.44 -9.73
C ILE A 124 11.98 -9.67 -10.21
N THR A 125 12.33 -9.07 -11.33
CA THR A 125 13.57 -9.34 -12.07
C THR A 125 14.47 -8.11 -12.12
N THR A 126 15.73 -8.33 -12.47
CA THR A 126 16.71 -7.26 -12.76
C THR A 126 17.38 -7.57 -14.09
N LYS A 127 18.08 -6.59 -14.67
CA LYS A 127 18.83 -6.78 -15.93
C LYS A 127 19.80 -7.96 -15.87
N GLU A 128 20.40 -8.20 -14.70
CA GLU A 128 21.36 -9.28 -14.52
C GLU A 128 20.67 -10.65 -14.48
N VAL A 129 19.51 -10.74 -13.83
CA VAL A 129 18.68 -11.95 -13.78
C VAL A 129 18.20 -12.36 -15.17
N GLU A 130 17.76 -11.38 -15.98
CA GLU A 130 17.33 -11.57 -17.37
C GLU A 130 18.48 -12.10 -18.24
N LYS A 131 19.67 -11.48 -18.16
CA LYS A 131 20.87 -11.92 -18.90
C LYS A 131 21.25 -13.37 -18.61
N ARG A 132 21.02 -13.83 -17.37
CA ARG A 132 21.30 -15.21 -16.95
C ARG A 132 20.24 -16.21 -17.39
N GLY A 133 19.13 -15.77 -17.98
CA GLY A 133 18.01 -16.65 -18.37
C GLY A 133 17.33 -17.31 -17.17
N THR A 134 17.43 -16.72 -15.98
CA THR A 134 16.95 -17.35 -14.74
C THR A 134 15.43 -17.46 -14.73
N VAL A 135 14.74 -16.48 -15.31
CA VAL A 135 13.28 -16.47 -15.45
C VAL A 135 12.79 -17.66 -16.27
N ASP A 136 13.38 -17.90 -17.44
CA ASP A 136 12.99 -19.03 -18.30
C ASP A 136 13.24 -20.38 -17.61
N ARG A 137 14.33 -20.46 -16.84
CA ARG A 137 14.60 -21.63 -16.01
C ARG A 137 13.54 -21.82 -14.92
N ILE A 138 13.08 -20.76 -14.26
CA ILE A 138 11.99 -20.85 -13.27
C ILE A 138 10.68 -21.29 -13.94
N LYS A 139 10.32 -20.67 -15.06
CA LYS A 139 9.09 -21.01 -15.79
C LYS A 139 9.07 -22.46 -16.28
N SER A 140 10.21 -22.99 -16.72
CA SER A 140 10.32 -24.39 -17.17
C SER A 140 10.28 -25.42 -16.05
N LEU A 141 10.56 -25.02 -14.80
CA LEU A 141 10.45 -25.87 -13.62
C LEU A 141 9.04 -25.88 -13.01
N ALA A 142 8.17 -24.98 -13.45
CA ALA A 142 6.84 -24.81 -12.90
C ALA A 142 5.80 -25.74 -13.52
N THR A 143 4.71 -25.98 -12.79
CA THR A 143 3.54 -26.68 -13.33
C THR A 143 2.89 -25.84 -14.44
N PRO A 144 2.41 -26.46 -15.54
CA PRO A 144 1.87 -25.73 -16.72
C PRO A 144 0.70 -24.78 -16.44
N GLN A 145 0.03 -24.92 -15.29
CA GLN A 145 -1.15 -24.14 -14.90
C GLN A 145 -0.84 -22.81 -14.20
N VAL A 146 0.43 -22.51 -13.90
CA VAL A 146 0.81 -21.25 -13.23
C VAL A 146 1.00 -20.15 -14.27
N HIS A 147 0.25 -19.07 -14.11
CA HIS A 147 0.41 -17.85 -14.90
C HIS A 147 1.53 -16.98 -14.32
N PHE A 148 2.46 -16.57 -15.17
CA PHE A 148 3.60 -15.75 -14.77
C PHE A 148 3.47 -14.31 -15.23
N GLU A 149 3.73 -13.37 -14.31
CA GLU A 149 3.83 -11.95 -14.58
C GLU A 149 5.22 -11.46 -14.20
N GLU A 150 5.96 -10.88 -15.15
CA GLU A 150 7.27 -10.32 -14.87
C GLU A 150 7.17 -8.83 -14.56
N ARG A 151 7.95 -8.39 -13.57
CA ARG A 151 8.15 -6.97 -13.25
C ARG A 151 9.62 -6.71 -13.09
N ARG A 152 10.17 -5.92 -14.01
CA ARG A 152 11.59 -5.58 -14.04
C ARG A 152 11.88 -4.36 -13.18
N LEU A 153 12.94 -4.45 -12.39
CA LEU A 153 13.60 -3.31 -11.75
C LEU A 153 14.78 -2.84 -12.62
N GLU A 154 14.88 -1.53 -12.78
CA GLU A 154 15.98 -0.90 -13.49
C GLU A 154 17.25 -0.83 -12.62
N ASP A 155 17.11 -0.65 -11.30
CA ASP A 155 18.19 -0.67 -10.31
C ASP A 155 17.88 -1.61 -9.12
N GLU A 156 18.67 -2.67 -8.98
CA GLU A 156 18.53 -3.65 -7.89
C GLU A 156 18.98 -3.13 -6.51
N TYR A 157 19.58 -1.94 -6.46
CA TYR A 157 19.94 -1.24 -5.22
C TYR A 157 18.94 -0.15 -4.85
N ASP A 158 17.93 0.12 -5.69
CA ASP A 158 16.86 1.06 -5.40
C ASP A 158 15.71 0.35 -4.66
N ALA A 159 15.73 0.48 -3.34
CA ALA A 159 14.68 -0.06 -2.48
C ALA A 159 13.33 0.65 -2.69
N GLU A 160 13.32 1.91 -3.12
CA GLU A 160 12.09 2.65 -3.40
C GLU A 160 11.44 2.11 -4.69
N GLU A 161 12.22 1.89 -5.74
CA GLU A 161 11.72 1.26 -6.97
C GLU A 161 11.07 -0.09 -6.67
N CYS A 162 11.77 -0.96 -5.94
CA CYS A 162 11.22 -2.26 -5.53
C CYS A 162 9.94 -2.10 -4.70
N TYR A 163 9.92 -1.16 -3.74
CA TYR A 163 8.72 -0.87 -2.94
C TYR A 163 7.53 -0.48 -3.83
N GLN A 164 7.72 0.44 -4.79
CA GLN A 164 6.64 0.89 -5.67
C GLN A 164 6.11 -0.22 -6.56
N VAL A 165 6.99 -1.08 -7.09
CA VAL A 165 6.60 -2.24 -7.90
C VAL A 165 5.75 -3.22 -7.08
N ILE A 166 6.23 -3.62 -5.89
CA ILE A 166 5.50 -4.55 -5.02
C ILE A 166 4.15 -3.97 -4.60
N ARG A 167 4.14 -2.68 -4.22
CA ARG A 167 2.91 -1.97 -3.86
C ARG A 167 1.94 -1.91 -5.03
N GLY A 168 2.41 -1.65 -6.25
CA GLY A 168 1.59 -1.63 -7.45
C GLY A 168 0.92 -2.98 -7.70
N ILE A 169 1.65 -4.09 -7.54
CA ILE A 169 1.09 -5.43 -7.66
C ILE A 169 -0.02 -5.63 -6.64
N LEU A 170 0.28 -5.40 -5.36
CA LEU A 170 -0.62 -5.67 -4.24
C LEU A 170 -1.87 -4.76 -4.22
N GLN A 171 -1.78 -3.55 -4.76
CA GLN A 171 -2.89 -2.58 -4.75
C GLN A 171 -3.70 -2.53 -6.04
N HIS A 172 -3.14 -2.94 -7.18
CA HIS A 172 -3.76 -2.73 -8.49
C HIS A 172 -3.82 -3.97 -9.36
N ASP A 173 -2.81 -4.83 -9.32
CA ASP A 173 -2.79 -5.99 -10.22
C ASP A 173 -3.67 -7.12 -9.70
N LEU A 174 -3.74 -7.33 -8.37
CA LEU A 174 -4.50 -8.45 -7.80
C LEU A 174 -5.97 -8.47 -8.26
N GLU A 175 -6.61 -7.29 -8.30
CA GLU A 175 -8.00 -7.15 -8.75
C GLU A 175 -8.19 -7.61 -10.21
N ARG A 176 -7.20 -7.38 -11.09
CA ARG A 176 -7.26 -7.80 -12.49
C ARG A 176 -7.28 -9.32 -12.64
N PHE A 177 -6.71 -10.02 -11.68
CA PHE A 177 -6.66 -11.48 -11.63
C PHE A 177 -7.72 -12.06 -10.68
N GLY A 178 -8.61 -11.23 -10.13
CA GLY A 178 -9.66 -11.67 -9.21
C GLY A 178 -9.13 -12.23 -7.89
N LEU A 179 -7.95 -11.78 -7.45
CA LEU A 179 -7.33 -12.19 -6.19
C LEU A 179 -7.54 -11.13 -5.12
N THR A 180 -7.65 -11.59 -3.88
CA THR A 180 -7.57 -10.77 -2.67
C THR A 180 -6.13 -10.75 -2.13
N PRO A 181 -5.73 -9.72 -1.36
CA PRO A 181 -4.38 -9.68 -0.79
C PRO A 181 -4.07 -10.85 0.15
N GLU A 182 -5.09 -11.42 0.82
CA GLU A 182 -4.95 -12.61 1.64
C GLU A 182 -4.73 -13.88 0.81
N GLU A 183 -4.96 -13.87 -0.49
CA GLU A 183 -4.68 -15.01 -1.36
C GLU A 183 -3.26 -14.98 -1.94
N VAL A 184 -2.45 -13.99 -1.56
CA VAL A 184 -1.10 -13.76 -2.06
C VAL A 184 -0.09 -13.73 -0.91
N ILE A 185 1.13 -14.19 -1.18
CA ILE A 185 2.26 -14.10 -0.25
C ILE A 185 3.51 -13.61 -0.97
N CYS A 186 4.31 -12.81 -0.27
CA CYS A 186 5.56 -12.26 -0.77
C CYS A 186 6.75 -13.08 -0.26
N ASP A 187 7.54 -13.65 -1.16
CA ASP A 187 8.78 -14.38 -0.83
C ASP A 187 9.98 -13.42 -0.88
N ILE A 188 10.57 -13.19 0.30
CA ILE A 188 11.73 -12.30 0.49
C ILE A 188 13.08 -13.04 0.46
N THR A 189 13.13 -14.29 0.01
CA THR A 189 14.33 -15.12 0.04
C THR A 189 15.38 -14.65 -0.94
N GLY A 190 14.94 -14.24 -2.13
CA GLY A 190 15.81 -13.84 -3.22
C GLY A 190 16.08 -12.34 -3.29
N GLY A 191 16.64 -11.93 -4.42
CA GLY A 191 17.05 -10.54 -4.67
C GLY A 191 18.20 -10.06 -3.79
N THR A 192 18.45 -8.75 -3.83
CA THR A 192 19.42 -8.06 -2.98
C THR A 192 18.78 -7.64 -1.65
N LYS A 193 19.60 -7.22 -0.67
CA LYS A 193 19.09 -6.67 0.60
C LYS A 193 18.20 -5.42 0.39
N PRO A 194 18.55 -4.45 -0.48
CA PRO A 194 17.65 -3.35 -0.83
C PRO A 194 16.29 -3.81 -1.39
N MET A 195 16.27 -4.77 -2.32
CA MET A 195 15.01 -5.32 -2.85
C MET A 195 14.16 -5.97 -1.75
N THR A 196 14.81 -6.77 -0.89
CA THR A 196 14.15 -7.37 0.28
C THR A 196 13.53 -6.30 1.18
N MET A 197 14.25 -5.22 1.45
CA MET A 197 13.74 -4.10 2.26
C MET A 197 12.54 -3.43 1.60
N GLY A 198 12.60 -3.15 0.30
CA GLY A 198 11.48 -2.56 -0.46
C GLY A 198 10.22 -3.43 -0.41
N MET A 199 10.37 -4.74 -0.59
CA MET A 199 9.27 -5.70 -0.47
C MET A 199 8.70 -5.74 0.96
N ILE A 200 9.54 -5.85 1.98
CA ILE A 200 9.08 -5.87 3.38
C ILE A 200 8.31 -4.59 3.73
N LEU A 201 8.81 -3.41 3.32
CA LEU A 201 8.13 -2.13 3.57
C LEU A 201 6.74 -2.10 2.92
N ALA A 202 6.61 -2.61 1.69
CA ALA A 202 5.33 -2.68 0.98
C ALA A 202 4.36 -3.66 1.65
N CYS A 203 4.87 -4.72 2.29
CA CYS A 203 4.05 -5.71 2.99
C CYS A 203 3.58 -5.21 4.36
N VAL A 204 4.51 -4.67 5.15
CA VAL A 204 4.25 -4.25 6.54
C VAL A 204 3.26 -3.09 6.62
N GLU A 205 3.20 -2.21 5.62
CA GLU A 205 2.24 -1.09 5.61
C GLU A 205 0.77 -1.56 5.72
N LYS A 206 0.46 -2.77 5.22
CA LYS A 206 -0.91 -3.29 5.14
C LYS A 206 -1.11 -4.67 5.75
N GLY A 207 -0.06 -5.31 6.23
CA GLY A 207 -0.15 -6.63 6.86
C GLY A 207 -0.17 -7.75 5.84
N TYR A 208 0.46 -7.55 4.68
CA TYR A 208 0.47 -8.57 3.65
C TYR A 208 1.36 -9.76 4.06
N PRO A 209 0.95 -11.01 3.79
CA PRO A 209 1.73 -12.17 4.17
C PRO A 209 3.14 -12.14 3.56
N VAL A 210 4.15 -12.50 4.35
CA VAL A 210 5.54 -12.60 3.92
C VAL A 210 6.09 -13.97 4.29
N GLU A 211 6.83 -14.60 3.38
CA GLU A 211 7.54 -15.85 3.63
C GLU A 211 9.02 -15.78 3.29
N HIS A 212 9.74 -16.76 3.85
CA HIS A 212 11.15 -16.99 3.55
C HIS A 212 11.41 -18.49 3.44
N VAL A 213 12.17 -18.87 2.42
CA VAL A 213 12.66 -20.23 2.14
C VAL A 213 14.10 -20.33 2.65
N PRO A 214 14.33 -20.91 3.85
CA PRO A 214 15.68 -21.05 4.37
C PRO A 214 16.47 -22.08 3.57
N ALA A 215 17.80 -21.97 3.59
CA ALA A 215 18.70 -22.96 3.02
C ALA A 215 19.53 -23.66 4.09
N VAL A 216 19.89 -24.91 3.83
CA VAL A 216 20.97 -25.60 4.55
C VAL A 216 22.27 -25.18 3.91
N TYR A 217 23.25 -24.78 4.71
CA TYR A 217 24.57 -24.38 4.26
C TYR A 217 25.62 -25.44 4.65
N ASP A 218 26.66 -25.58 3.83
CA ASP A 218 27.86 -26.34 4.20
C ASP A 218 28.80 -25.52 5.10
N GLU A 219 29.94 -26.10 5.44
CA GLU A 219 30.99 -25.46 6.25
C GLU A 219 31.59 -24.21 5.57
N GLU A 220 31.44 -24.08 4.25
CA GLU A 220 31.91 -22.94 3.44
C GLU A 220 30.81 -21.88 3.20
N LEU A 221 29.68 -21.99 3.90
CA LEU A 221 28.50 -21.12 3.76
C LEU A 221 27.88 -21.14 2.35
N LYS A 222 28.06 -22.22 1.60
CA LYS A 222 27.39 -22.43 0.32
C LYS A 222 26.06 -23.13 0.56
N ALA A 223 25.01 -22.61 -0.08
CA ALA A 223 23.68 -23.21 0.01
C ALA A 223 23.68 -24.60 -0.66
N LEU A 224 23.40 -25.64 0.13
CA LEU A 224 23.29 -27.03 -0.34
C LEU A 224 21.91 -27.33 -0.89
N ARG A 225 20.86 -26.96 -0.15
CA ARG A 225 19.46 -27.19 -0.54
C ARG A 225 18.50 -26.24 0.16
N PRO A 226 17.38 -25.86 -0.50
CA PRO A 226 16.31 -25.13 0.14
C PRO A 226 15.47 -26.05 1.06
N LEU A 227 14.89 -25.46 2.10
CA LEU A 227 13.95 -26.09 3.02
C LEU A 227 12.52 -25.62 2.75
N GLU A 228 11.54 -26.09 3.52
CA GLU A 228 10.17 -25.58 3.42
C GLU A 228 10.09 -24.10 3.87
N PRO A 229 9.25 -23.29 3.22
CA PRO A 229 9.06 -21.90 3.62
C PRO A 229 8.45 -21.79 5.02
N PHE A 230 8.78 -20.69 5.71
CA PHE A 230 8.07 -20.24 6.89
C PHE A 230 7.51 -18.83 6.67
N GLU A 231 6.33 -18.58 7.24
CA GLU A 231 5.69 -17.28 7.24
C GLU A 231 6.26 -16.42 8.37
N ILE A 232 6.60 -15.18 8.03
CA ILE A 232 6.98 -14.15 8.99
C ILE A 232 5.70 -13.51 9.48
N ARG A 233 5.32 -13.81 10.73
CA ARG A 233 4.11 -13.26 11.34
C ARG A 233 4.46 -11.98 12.10
N TYR A 234 3.68 -10.95 11.85
CA TYR A 234 3.76 -9.69 12.56
C TYR A 234 2.33 -9.20 12.79
N GLU A 235 2.03 -8.78 14.00
CA GLU A 235 0.77 -8.10 14.25
C GLU A 235 0.86 -6.68 13.69
N ILE A 236 -0.26 -6.16 13.20
CA ILE A 236 -0.39 -4.71 13.00
C ILE A 236 -1.33 -4.24 14.09
N HIS A 237 -0.77 -3.60 15.11
CA HIS A 237 -1.60 -2.97 16.12
C HIS A 237 -2.27 -1.75 15.48
N PRO A 238 -3.62 -1.71 15.37
CA PRO A 238 -4.29 -0.45 15.14
C PRO A 238 -3.87 0.47 16.29
N ALA A 239 -3.44 1.71 16.00
CA ALA A 239 -3.01 2.60 17.06
C ALA A 239 -4.13 2.72 18.10
N GLU A 240 -3.82 2.36 19.35
CA GLU A 240 -4.74 2.55 20.45
C GLU A 240 -5.21 4.01 20.47
N PRO A 241 -6.52 4.26 20.54
CA PRO A 241 -7.01 5.61 20.76
C PRO A 241 -6.45 6.07 22.10
N THR A 242 -5.56 7.05 22.06
CA THR A 242 -4.94 7.63 23.26
C THR A 242 -6.04 7.96 24.24
N ARG A 243 -6.08 7.20 25.35
CA ARG A 243 -6.98 7.46 26.47
C ARG A 243 -6.60 8.85 26.95
N ILE A 244 -7.42 9.85 26.65
CA ILE A 244 -7.28 11.16 27.26
C ILE A 244 -7.60 10.91 28.74
N GLU A 245 -6.56 10.80 29.56
CA GLU A 245 -6.70 10.87 31.00
C GLU A 245 -7.32 12.23 31.29
N LYS A 246 -8.59 12.21 31.71
CA LYS A 246 -9.25 13.36 32.28
C LYS A 246 -8.64 13.55 33.66
N GLU A 247 -7.65 14.42 33.76
CA GLU A 247 -7.33 15.12 35.01
C GLU A 247 -8.32 16.28 35.23
#